data_AF-A0A0A6X6I7-F1
#
_entry.id   AF-A0A0A6X6I7-F1
#
_cell.length_a   1.000
_cell.length_b   1.000
_cell.length_c   1.000
_cell.angle_alpha   90.00
_cell.angle_beta   90.00
_cell.angle_gamma   90.00
#
_symmetry.space_group_name_H-M   'P 1'
#
loop_
_entity.id
_entity.type
_entity.pdbx_description
1 polymer ?
#
loop_
_entity_poly.entity_id
_entity_poly.type
_entity_poly.pdbx_seq_one_letter_code
_entity_poly.pdbx_strand_id
1 'polypeptide(L)'
;MMWDAVTEALGRLYPQSQPWHVSFPPGGADLRAGSVYPADGHWHYVSYGLGSRWGVELTFRLRRGSEVQPPQWPFVLLNRVAGYANGLPERLEEGQWMDVRGPITGFPHTDGADTGLTVLILAVDPQLGERFLQLVGVTAAEANGDADIDDDPLLVTDPSRV
;
A
#
# COMPACT_ATOMS: atom_id res chain seq x y z
N MET A 1 -15.08 -10.12 -12.00
CA MET A 1 -13.98 -10.69 -11.16
C MET A 1 -13.35 -9.54 -10.36
N MET A 2 -12.48 -9.80 -9.36
CA MET A 2 -11.87 -8.70 -8.59
C MET A 2 -11.11 -7.71 -9.49
N TRP A 3 -10.45 -8.23 -10.53
CA TRP A 3 -9.76 -7.40 -11.52
C TRP A 3 -10.65 -6.32 -12.15
N ASP A 4 -11.88 -6.67 -12.52
CA ASP A 4 -12.85 -5.73 -13.10
C ASP A 4 -13.26 -4.67 -12.06
N ALA A 5 -13.44 -5.09 -10.79
CA ALA A 5 -13.78 -4.16 -9.70
C ALA A 5 -12.67 -3.15 -9.44
N VAL A 6 -11.40 -3.59 -9.46
CA VAL A 6 -10.23 -2.69 -9.38
C VAL A 6 -10.21 -1.74 -10.57
N THR A 7 -10.38 -2.26 -11.78
CA THR A 7 -10.33 -1.47 -13.03
C THR A 7 -11.44 -0.42 -13.06
N GLU A 8 -12.66 -0.78 -12.68
CA GLU A 8 -13.81 0.12 -12.60
C GLU A 8 -13.62 1.18 -11.52
N ALA A 9 -13.20 0.79 -10.30
CA ALA A 9 -13.03 1.72 -9.20
C ALA A 9 -11.94 2.76 -9.52
N LEU A 10 -10.79 2.32 -10.04
CA LEU A 10 -9.70 3.22 -10.41
C LEU A 10 -9.99 4.01 -11.69
N GLY A 11 -10.76 3.46 -12.62
CA GLY A 11 -11.22 4.20 -13.80
C GLY A 11 -12.17 5.35 -13.44
N ARG A 12 -12.97 5.21 -12.39
CA ARG A 12 -13.79 6.31 -11.85
C ARG A 12 -12.95 7.34 -11.11
N LEU A 13 -11.97 6.91 -10.33
CA LEU A 13 -11.12 7.80 -9.53
C LEU A 13 -10.10 8.56 -10.39
N TYR A 14 -9.58 7.92 -11.44
CA TYR A 14 -8.52 8.46 -12.30
C TYR A 14 -8.86 8.30 -13.80
N PRO A 15 -9.92 8.95 -14.31
CA PRO A 15 -10.48 8.69 -15.64
C PRO A 15 -9.56 9.00 -16.81
N GLN A 16 -8.55 9.86 -16.62
CA GLN A 16 -7.60 10.26 -17.67
C GLN A 16 -6.16 9.81 -17.40
N SER A 17 -5.94 9.01 -16.36
CA SER A 17 -4.60 8.58 -15.97
C SER A 17 -4.17 7.33 -16.74
N GLN A 18 -2.93 7.32 -17.23
CA GLN A 18 -2.24 6.09 -17.59
C GLN A 18 -1.40 5.63 -16.39
N PRO A 19 -1.80 4.59 -15.66
CA PRO A 19 -1.01 4.08 -14.55
C PRO A 19 0.28 3.42 -15.05
N TRP A 20 1.31 3.44 -14.22
CA TRP A 20 2.42 2.52 -14.39
C TRP A 20 1.98 1.16 -13.86
N HIS A 21 2.08 0.13 -14.70
CA HIS A 21 1.68 -1.23 -14.38
C HIS A 21 2.90 -2.15 -14.38
N VAL A 22 3.03 -2.95 -13.33
CA VAL A 22 4.11 -3.94 -13.16
C VAL A 22 3.47 -5.32 -13.02
N SER A 23 3.82 -6.24 -13.91
CA SER A 23 3.45 -7.65 -13.80
C SER A 23 4.56 -8.43 -13.11
N PHE A 24 4.20 -9.31 -12.19
CA PHE A 24 5.16 -10.20 -11.54
C PHE A 24 5.13 -11.59 -12.19
N PRO A 25 6.29 -12.22 -12.40
CA PRO A 25 6.34 -13.56 -12.95
C PRO A 25 5.73 -14.58 -11.96
N PRO A 26 5.03 -15.62 -12.45
CA PRO A 26 4.53 -16.69 -11.59
C PRO A 26 5.63 -17.32 -10.74
N GLY A 27 5.41 -17.42 -9.43
CA GLY A 27 6.39 -17.97 -8.47
C GLY A 27 7.50 -17.00 -8.05
N GLY A 28 7.56 -15.78 -8.60
CA GLY A 28 8.50 -14.74 -8.18
C GLY A 28 7.93 -13.73 -7.18
N ALA A 29 6.60 -13.71 -7.00
CA ALA A 29 5.88 -12.82 -6.11
C ALA A 29 4.56 -13.46 -5.65
N ASP A 30 4.03 -13.00 -4.52
CA ASP A 30 2.71 -13.38 -4.02
C ASP A 30 1.59 -12.63 -4.77
N LEU A 31 1.90 -11.45 -5.29
CA LEU A 31 1.02 -10.69 -6.18
C LEU A 31 1.25 -11.10 -7.64
N ARG A 32 0.21 -10.94 -8.46
CA ARG A 32 0.28 -11.12 -9.92
C ARG A 32 0.75 -9.85 -10.62
N ALA A 33 0.31 -8.71 -10.11
CA ALA A 33 0.69 -7.40 -10.62
C ALA A 33 0.47 -6.30 -9.57
N GLY A 34 0.93 -5.10 -9.89
CA GLY A 34 0.62 -3.86 -9.20
C GLY A 34 0.47 -2.71 -10.19
N SER A 35 -0.34 -1.72 -9.85
CA SER A 35 -0.41 -0.45 -10.58
C SER A 35 -0.15 0.72 -9.65
N VAL A 36 0.34 1.81 -10.20
CA VAL A 36 0.46 3.09 -9.49
C VAL A 36 -0.08 4.22 -10.34
N TYR A 37 -0.88 5.06 -9.69
CA TYR A 37 -1.55 6.22 -10.28
C TYR A 37 -0.95 7.50 -9.71
N PRO A 38 -0.63 8.48 -10.57
CA PRO A 38 -0.35 9.84 -10.13
C PRO A 38 -1.65 10.47 -9.62
N ALA A 39 -1.65 10.88 -8.36
CA ALA A 39 -2.70 11.70 -7.77
C ALA A 39 -2.13 13.07 -7.40
N ASP A 40 -3.01 13.99 -7.00
CA ASP A 40 -2.57 15.28 -6.47
C ASP A 40 -1.88 15.08 -5.10
N GLY A 41 -0.64 15.55 -4.97
CA GLY A 41 0.17 15.41 -3.75
C GLY A 41 0.68 14.01 -3.39
N HIS A 42 0.27 12.94 -4.06
CA HIS A 42 0.68 11.57 -3.73
C HIS A 42 0.68 10.60 -4.92
N TRP A 43 1.30 9.43 -4.74
CA TRP A 43 1.19 8.25 -5.59
C TRP A 43 0.22 7.27 -4.94
N HIS A 44 -0.75 6.75 -5.70
CA HIS A 44 -1.70 5.76 -5.22
C HIS A 44 -1.41 4.39 -5.87
N TYR A 45 -0.88 3.47 -5.08
CA TYR A 45 -0.55 2.11 -5.48
C TYR A 45 -1.72 1.16 -5.19
N VAL A 46 -1.89 0.15 -6.04
CA VAL A 46 -2.88 -0.91 -5.88
C VAL A 46 -2.26 -2.26 -6.24
N SER A 47 -2.63 -3.31 -5.51
CA SER A 47 -2.24 -4.69 -5.81
C SER A 47 -3.23 -5.40 -6.72
N TYR A 48 -2.76 -6.46 -7.38
CA TYR A 48 -3.60 -7.44 -8.04
C TYR A 48 -3.14 -8.85 -7.66
N GLY A 49 -4.05 -9.65 -7.09
CA GLY A 49 -3.81 -11.07 -6.83
C GLY A 49 -4.37 -11.57 -5.51
N LEU A 50 -4.71 -10.70 -4.57
CA LEU A 50 -5.27 -11.10 -3.28
C LEU A 50 -6.77 -11.35 -3.35
N GLY A 51 -7.49 -10.67 -4.26
CA GLY A 51 -8.94 -10.69 -4.31
C GLY A 51 -9.57 -12.07 -4.52
N SER A 52 -8.90 -12.98 -5.24
CA SER A 52 -9.43 -14.33 -5.45
C SER A 52 -9.44 -15.19 -4.18
N ARG A 53 -8.55 -14.91 -3.23
CA ARG A 53 -8.43 -15.67 -1.98
C ARG A 53 -9.09 -14.92 -0.82
N TRP A 54 -8.89 -13.61 -0.74
CA TRP A 54 -9.24 -12.80 0.42
C TRP A 54 -10.42 -11.86 0.17
N GLY A 55 -10.88 -11.71 -1.07
CA GLY A 55 -11.97 -10.80 -1.42
C GLY A 55 -11.62 -9.31 -1.39
N VAL A 56 -10.36 -8.98 -1.09
CA VAL A 56 -9.81 -7.61 -1.00
C VAL A 56 -8.52 -7.47 -1.81
N GLU A 57 -8.19 -6.26 -2.21
CA GLU A 57 -6.86 -5.87 -2.69
C GLU A 57 -6.23 -4.84 -1.74
N LEU A 58 -4.91 -4.74 -1.76
CA LEU A 58 -4.17 -3.77 -0.97
C LEU A 58 -4.00 -2.47 -1.77
N THR A 59 -4.06 -1.35 -1.06
CA THR A 59 -3.66 -0.04 -1.59
C THR A 59 -2.61 0.61 -0.70
N PHE A 60 -1.89 1.59 -1.24
CA PHE A 60 -0.92 2.38 -0.50
C PHE A 60 -0.82 3.77 -1.10
N ARG A 61 -0.81 4.80 -0.25
CA ARG A 61 -0.63 6.19 -0.68
C ARG A 61 0.69 6.73 -0.18
N LEU A 62 1.55 7.09 -1.11
CA LEU A 62 2.88 7.62 -0.83
C LEU A 62 2.91 9.11 -1.15
N ARG A 63 3.27 9.95 -0.18
CA ARG A 63 3.47 11.38 -0.42
C ARG A 63 4.44 11.58 -1.59
N ARG A 64 4.07 12.50 -2.50
CA ARG A 64 4.88 12.78 -3.69
C ARG A 64 6.09 13.62 -3.29
N GLY A 65 7.28 13.14 -3.63
CA GLY A 65 8.51 13.92 -3.56
C GLY A 65 8.78 14.66 -4.87
N SER A 66 10.05 14.82 -5.22
CA SER A 66 10.49 15.41 -6.49
C SER A 66 10.59 14.40 -7.63
N GLU A 67 10.12 13.16 -7.44
CA GLU A 67 10.28 12.11 -8.43
C GLU A 67 9.35 12.32 -9.63
N VAL A 68 9.91 12.17 -10.83
CA VAL A 68 9.14 12.18 -12.08
C VAL A 68 8.41 10.84 -12.28
N GLN A 69 9.03 9.74 -11.84
CA GLN A 69 8.48 8.39 -11.90
C GLN A 69 8.18 7.89 -10.48
N PRO A 70 7.17 7.02 -10.31
CA PRO A 70 6.82 6.48 -9.01
C PRO A 70 7.96 5.62 -8.44
N PRO A 71 8.31 5.77 -7.14
CA PRO A 71 9.21 4.86 -6.45
C PRO A 71 8.75 3.40 -6.54
N GLN A 72 9.68 2.46 -6.55
CA GLN A 72 9.40 1.04 -6.73
C GLN A 72 9.19 0.29 -5.42
N TRP A 73 9.80 0.75 -4.32
CA TRP A 73 9.70 0.11 -3.01
C TRP A 73 8.26 -0.18 -2.54
N PRO A 74 7.21 0.61 -2.87
CA PRO A 74 5.86 0.28 -2.45
C PRO A 74 5.34 -1.01 -3.08
N PHE A 75 5.79 -1.37 -4.28
CA PHE A 75 5.47 -2.69 -4.86
C PHE A 75 6.10 -3.83 -4.07
N VAL A 76 7.31 -3.63 -3.54
CA VAL A 76 7.97 -4.59 -2.63
C VAL A 76 7.20 -4.70 -1.32
N LEU A 77 6.75 -3.58 -0.76
CA LEU A 77 5.91 -3.54 0.45
C LEU A 77 4.61 -4.31 0.24
N LEU A 78 3.85 -3.99 -0.82
CA LEU A 78 2.58 -4.65 -1.13
C LEU A 78 2.77 -6.16 -1.30
N ASN A 79 3.84 -6.57 -1.99
CA ASN A 79 4.14 -8.00 -2.17
C ASN A 79 4.52 -8.69 -0.85
N ARG A 80 5.28 -8.01 0.02
CA ARG A 80 5.63 -8.52 1.35
C ARG A 80 4.38 -8.75 2.21
N VAL A 81 3.44 -7.80 2.21
CA VAL A 81 2.19 -7.94 2.96
C VAL A 81 1.30 -9.02 2.34
N ALA A 82 1.26 -9.15 1.02
CA ALA A 82 0.56 -10.25 0.35
C ALA A 82 1.09 -11.63 0.77
N GLY A 83 2.42 -11.80 0.86
CA GLY A 83 3.05 -13.02 1.34
C GLY A 83 2.73 -13.31 2.80
N TYR A 84 2.73 -12.29 3.66
CA TYR A 84 2.25 -12.43 5.04
C TYR A 84 0.80 -12.89 5.09
N ALA A 85 -0.10 -12.22 4.37
CA ALA A 85 -1.51 -12.58 4.30
C ALA A 85 -1.71 -14.03 3.86
N ASN A 86 -0.95 -14.51 2.87
CA ASN A 86 -1.03 -15.87 2.38
C ASN A 86 -0.69 -16.94 3.43
N GLY A 87 0.07 -16.60 4.46
CA GLY A 87 0.40 -17.47 5.59
C GLY A 87 -0.58 -17.43 6.75
N LEU A 88 -1.54 -16.49 6.76
CA LEU A 88 -2.50 -16.35 7.85
C LEU A 88 -3.63 -17.38 7.79
N PRO A 89 -4.15 -17.82 8.96
CA PRO A 89 -5.35 -18.64 9.02
C PRO A 89 -6.62 -17.83 8.71
N GLU A 90 -6.58 -16.52 8.97
CA GLU A 90 -7.70 -15.59 8.82
C GLU A 90 -7.33 -14.47 7.84
N ARG A 91 -8.35 -13.80 7.30
CA ARG A 91 -8.17 -12.72 6.32
C ARG A 91 -7.60 -11.46 6.97
N LEU A 92 -7.05 -10.59 6.13
CA LEU A 92 -6.75 -9.23 6.53
C LEU A 92 -8.04 -8.43 6.76
N GLU A 93 -8.06 -7.62 7.81
CA GLU A 93 -9.20 -6.79 8.21
C GLU A 93 -8.73 -5.39 8.64
N GLU A 94 -9.65 -4.43 8.56
CA GLU A 94 -9.43 -3.08 9.09
C GLU A 94 -9.06 -3.11 10.58
N GLY A 95 -8.18 -2.19 10.99
CA GLY A 95 -7.71 -2.06 12.37
C GLY A 95 -6.60 -3.04 12.73
N GLN A 96 -6.25 -3.99 11.85
CA GLN A 96 -5.06 -4.80 12.04
C GLN A 96 -3.79 -3.96 11.88
N TRP A 97 -2.78 -4.33 12.65
CA TRP A 97 -1.48 -3.68 12.69
C TRP A 97 -0.37 -4.70 12.53
N MET A 98 0.72 -4.30 11.88
CA MET A 98 1.83 -5.17 11.52
C MET A 98 3.15 -4.45 11.76
N ASP A 99 3.92 -4.91 12.75
CA ASP A 99 5.32 -4.50 12.91
C ASP A 99 6.17 -5.17 11.83
N VAL A 100 6.73 -4.37 10.92
CA VAL A 100 7.55 -4.87 9.80
C VAL A 100 9.04 -5.01 10.18
N ARG A 101 9.40 -4.75 11.45
CA ARG A 101 10.71 -4.95 12.08
C ARG A 101 11.86 -4.24 11.37
N GLY A 102 11.58 -3.05 10.84
CA GLY A 102 12.50 -2.20 10.09
C GLY A 102 11.73 -1.13 9.33
N PRO A 103 12.40 -0.29 8.52
CA PRO A 103 11.73 0.71 7.70
C PRO A 103 10.71 0.05 6.75
N ILE A 104 9.48 0.54 6.68
CA ILE A 104 8.47 0.05 5.72
C ILE A 104 8.92 0.22 4.27
N THR A 105 9.86 1.14 4.05
CA THR A 105 10.52 1.37 2.77
C THR A 105 11.39 0.22 2.33
N GLY A 106 11.87 -0.63 3.26
CA GLY A 106 12.84 -1.68 2.99
C GLY A 106 14.29 -1.17 2.86
N PHE A 107 14.56 0.08 3.26
CA PHE A 107 15.91 0.61 3.34
C PHE A 107 16.83 -0.29 4.19
N PRO A 108 18.09 -0.54 3.80
CA PRO A 108 18.81 0.00 2.63
C PRO A 108 18.72 -0.88 1.36
N HIS A 109 17.76 -1.80 1.28
CA HIS A 109 17.70 -2.82 0.22
C HIS A 109 16.76 -2.48 -0.95
N THR A 110 16.10 -1.32 -0.90
CA THR A 110 15.19 -0.81 -1.92
C THR A 110 15.59 0.60 -2.32
N ASP A 111 14.83 1.22 -3.23
CA ASP A 111 14.95 2.64 -3.59
C ASP A 111 14.23 3.58 -2.60
N GLY A 112 13.69 3.05 -1.50
CA GLY A 112 13.05 3.85 -0.47
C GLY A 112 14.06 4.45 0.52
N ALA A 113 13.72 5.62 1.08
CA ALA A 113 14.54 6.29 2.08
C ALA A 113 14.56 5.57 3.43
N ASP A 114 15.54 5.89 4.27
CA ASP A 114 15.44 5.56 5.70
C ASP A 114 14.27 6.33 6.32
N THR A 115 13.56 5.70 7.27
CA THR A 115 12.35 6.25 7.86
C THR A 115 12.09 5.67 9.25
N GLY A 116 11.46 6.46 10.12
CA GLY A 116 10.95 6.01 11.43
C GLY A 116 9.67 5.19 11.34
N LEU A 117 9.07 5.08 10.15
CA LEU A 117 7.87 4.29 9.91
C LEU A 117 8.21 2.80 9.87
N THR A 118 7.81 2.08 10.91
CA THR A 118 8.14 0.65 11.13
C THR A 118 6.91 -0.23 11.37
N VAL A 119 5.73 0.37 11.47
CA VAL A 119 4.45 -0.31 11.67
C VAL A 119 3.51 0.05 10.52
N LEU A 120 2.72 -0.93 10.09
CA LEU A 120 1.60 -0.72 9.16
C LEU A 120 0.29 -0.86 9.90
N ILE A 121 -0.67 0.03 9.63
CA ILE A 121 -2.07 -0.12 10.00
C ILE A 121 -2.88 -0.39 8.73
N LEU A 122 -3.84 -1.31 8.80
CA LEU A 122 -4.80 -1.55 7.72
C LEU A 122 -6.04 -0.70 7.95
N ALA A 123 -6.35 0.18 7.01
CA ALA A 123 -7.57 0.97 6.98
C ALA A 123 -8.40 0.63 5.75
N VAL A 124 -9.72 0.85 5.78
CA VAL A 124 -10.51 0.86 4.54
C VAL A 124 -10.02 2.00 3.65
N ASP A 125 -9.81 1.74 2.35
CA ASP A 125 -9.40 2.79 1.43
C ASP A 125 -10.48 3.90 1.39
N PRO A 126 -10.12 5.16 1.71
CA PRO A 126 -11.10 6.24 1.90
C PRO A 126 -11.83 6.63 0.62
N GLN A 127 -11.35 6.20 -0.56
CA GLN A 127 -11.97 6.50 -1.85
C GLN A 127 -12.47 5.26 -2.59
N LEU A 128 -11.96 4.06 -2.27
CA LEU A 128 -12.32 2.82 -2.97
C LEU A 128 -13.23 1.88 -2.17
N GLY A 129 -13.31 2.05 -0.85
CA GLY A 129 -14.22 1.32 0.04
C GLY A 129 -13.74 -0.07 0.45
N GLU A 130 -14.61 -0.83 1.13
CA GLU A 130 -14.29 -2.05 1.92
C GLU A 130 -13.60 -3.20 1.15
N ARG A 131 -13.59 -3.17 -0.19
CA ARG A 131 -12.87 -4.16 -1.01
C ARG A 131 -11.38 -3.83 -1.15
N PHE A 132 -10.93 -2.73 -0.55
CA PHE A 132 -9.58 -2.22 -0.62
C PHE A 132 -9.09 -1.88 0.79
N LEU A 133 -8.00 -2.51 1.20
CA LEU A 133 -7.34 -2.22 2.47
C LEU A 133 -6.09 -1.38 2.19
N GLN A 134 -6.11 -0.13 2.63
CA GLN A 134 -4.97 0.77 2.54
C GLN A 134 -3.97 0.45 3.63
N LEU A 135 -2.72 0.22 3.24
CA LEU A 135 -1.58 0.21 4.13
C LEU A 135 -1.28 1.65 4.56
N VAL A 136 -1.18 1.89 5.86
CA VAL A 136 -0.80 3.21 6.42
C VAL A 136 0.47 3.03 7.23
N GLY A 137 1.55 3.70 6.83
CA GLY A 137 2.82 3.67 7.53
C GLY A 137 2.83 4.59 8.74
N VAL A 138 3.11 4.03 9.92
CA VAL A 138 3.22 4.78 11.18
C VAL A 138 4.51 4.40 11.93
N THR A 139 4.95 5.30 12.79
CA THR A 139 6.01 5.07 13.76
C THR A 139 5.54 4.11 14.86
N ALA A 140 6.50 3.52 15.58
CA ALA A 140 6.17 2.70 16.74
C ALA A 140 5.49 3.51 17.87
N ALA A 141 5.84 4.78 18.03
CA ALA A 141 5.24 5.67 19.03
C ALA A 141 3.75 5.91 18.74
N GLU A 142 3.39 6.18 17.48
CA GLU A 142 2.00 6.32 17.06
C GLU A 142 1.19 5.05 17.25
N ALA A 143 1.76 3.89 16.88
CA ALA A 143 1.10 2.61 17.06
C ALA A 143 0.82 2.28 18.54
N ASN A 144 1.67 2.75 19.46
CA ASN A 144 1.50 2.58 20.91
C ASN A 144 0.64 3.67 21.56
N GLY A 145 0.21 4.70 20.82
CA GLY A 145 -0.52 5.85 21.34
C GLY A 145 0.36 6.86 22.09
N ASP A 146 1.68 6.79 21.93
CA ASP A 146 2.65 7.75 22.49
C ASP A 146 2.78 9.01 21.62
N ALA A 147 2.27 8.97 20.38
CA ALA A 147 2.22 10.08 19.45
C ALA A 147 0.91 10.05 18.65
N ASP A 148 0.46 11.22 18.20
CA ASP A 148 -0.74 11.33 17.36
C ASP A 148 -0.42 10.94 15.92
N ILE A 149 -1.34 10.21 15.29
CA ILE A 149 -1.33 9.97 13.84
C ILE A 149 -1.86 11.22 13.15
N ASP A 150 -1.19 11.66 12.10
CA ASP A 150 -1.61 12.82 11.30
C ASP A 150 -3.06 12.65 10.82
N ASP A 151 -3.89 13.68 11.01
CA ASP A 151 -5.29 13.73 10.55
C ASP A 151 -5.36 14.03 9.03
N ASP A 152 -4.84 13.10 8.24
CA ASP A 152 -4.95 13.11 6.78
C ASP A 152 -6.19 12.30 6.36
N PRO A 153 -7.21 12.92 5.72
CA PRO A 153 -8.43 12.23 5.31
C PRO A 153 -8.18 11.14 4.25
N LEU A 154 -7.05 11.19 3.56
CA LEU A 154 -6.61 10.16 2.61
C LEU A 154 -5.57 9.21 3.20
N LEU A 155 -5.11 9.44 4.44
CA LEU A 155 -4.13 8.62 5.14
C LEU A 155 -2.83 8.44 4.31
N VAL A 156 -2.34 9.54 3.71
CA VAL A 156 -1.12 9.52 2.89
C VAL A 156 0.10 9.32 3.77
N THR A 157 0.90 8.30 3.45
CA THR A 157 2.14 8.01 4.16
C THR A 157 3.27 8.91 3.66
N ASP A 158 3.89 9.67 4.58
CA ASP A 158 5.10 10.46 4.32
C ASP A 158 6.35 9.72 4.82
N PRO A 159 7.22 9.20 3.93
CA PRO A 159 8.40 8.44 4.32
C PRO A 159 9.52 9.32 4.92
N SER A 160 9.41 10.64 4.90
CA SER A 160 10.39 11.54 5.51
C SER A 160 10.28 11.61 7.05
N ARG A 161 9.24 10.99 7.61
CA ARG A 161 9.01 10.91 9.06
C ARG A 161 10.08 10.04 9.72
N VAL A 162 10.58 10.49 10.87
CA VAL A 162 11.65 9.87 11.69
C VAL A 162 11.16 9.53 13.08
#